data_AF-A0A7X9WI92-F1
#
_entry.id   AF-A0A7X9WI92-F1
#
_cell.length_a   1.000
_cell.length_b   1.000
_cell.length_c   1.000
_cell.angle_alpha   90.00
_cell.angle_beta   90.00
_cell.angle_gamma   90.00
#
_symmetry.space_group_name_H-M   'P 1'
#
loop_
_entity.id
_entity.type
_entity.pdbx_description
1 polymer ?
#
loop_
_entity_poly.entity_id
_entity_poly.type
_entity_poly.pdbx_seq_one_letter_code
_entity_poly.pdbx_strand_id
1 'polypeptide(L)'
;MQTNFDSLVSARSAIISFAMNHASALDEAVRDSFLDLAGQPSPVDQVVKVAELLYANAASLTDEGRDLVGSLASYASENFWHGMQVDGRGNRIALAMRRQNGETPPEGSSFPDPETDPAPLPAYAPASPEA
;
A
#
# COMPACT_ATOMS: atom_id res chain seq x y z
N MET A 1 9.51 5.10 9.42
CA MET A 1 8.89 6.33 10.01
C MET A 1 7.73 6.64 9.09
N GLN A 2 6.50 6.43 9.53
CA GLN A 2 5.33 6.53 8.65
C GLN A 2 5.23 7.93 8.04
N THR A 3 5.14 8.00 6.71
CA THR A 3 5.05 9.27 5.99
C THR A 3 3.58 9.69 5.92
N ASN A 4 3.21 10.77 6.58
CA ASN A 4 1.85 11.30 6.44
C ASN A 4 1.80 12.22 5.22
N PHE A 5 0.85 11.99 4.32
CA PHE A 5 0.62 12.85 3.16
C PHE A 5 -0.40 13.93 3.51
N ASP A 6 -0.05 15.17 3.17
CA ASP A 6 -0.89 16.36 3.32
C ASP A 6 -1.55 16.79 2.01
N SER A 7 -1.13 16.22 0.88
CA SER A 7 -1.61 16.58 -0.46
C SER A 7 -1.41 15.46 -1.47
N LEU A 8 -2.19 15.49 -2.57
CA LEU A 8 -1.97 14.61 -3.72
C LEU A 8 -0.58 14.77 -4.33
N VAL A 9 0.01 15.97 -4.23
CA VAL A 9 1.36 16.25 -4.75
C VAL A 9 2.42 15.52 -3.93
N SER A 10 2.33 15.53 -2.60
CA SER A 10 3.27 14.81 -1.74
C SER A 10 3.12 13.29 -1.89
N ALA A 11 1.89 12.78 -1.94
CA ALA A 11 1.63 11.35 -2.20
C ALA A 11 2.19 10.88 -3.55
N ARG A 12 1.95 11.64 -4.62
CA ARG A 12 2.48 11.33 -5.96
C ARG A 12 4.00 11.42 -6.01
N SER A 13 4.60 12.40 -5.34
CA SER A 13 6.06 12.52 -5.26
C SER A 13 6.69 11.31 -4.58
N ALA A 14 6.04 10.76 -3.54
CA ALA A 14 6.48 9.54 -2.89
C ALA A 14 6.38 8.31 -3.82
N ILE A 15 5.29 8.18 -4.59
CA ILE A 15 5.15 7.12 -5.61
C ILE A 15 6.28 7.21 -6.65
N ILE A 16 6.56 8.40 -7.18
CA ILE A 16 7.64 8.61 -8.16
C ILE A 16 9.01 8.31 -7.54
N SER A 17 9.25 8.77 -6.31
CA SER A 17 10.51 8.48 -5.60
C SER A 17 10.71 6.98 -5.41
N PHE A 18 9.64 6.26 -5.04
CA PHE A 18 9.69 4.80 -4.94
C PHE A 18 9.96 4.13 -6.28
N ALA A 19 9.35 4.63 -7.37
CA ALA A 19 9.61 4.16 -8.73
C ALA A 19 11.09 4.28 -9.11
N MET A 20 11.73 5.38 -8.74
CA MET A 20 13.14 5.63 -9.08
C MET A 20 14.12 4.84 -8.22
N ASN A 21 13.80 4.62 -6.94
CA ASN A 21 14.77 4.13 -5.96
C ASN A 21 14.57 2.66 -5.56
N HIS A 22 13.35 2.15 -5.65
CA HIS A 22 12.97 0.86 -5.03
C HIS A 22 12.22 -0.09 -5.97
N ALA A 23 11.63 0.39 -7.08
CA ALA A 23 10.85 -0.48 -7.96
C ALA A 23 11.66 -1.61 -8.62
N SER A 24 12.99 -1.50 -8.68
CA SER A 24 13.87 -2.58 -9.18
C SER A 24 13.92 -3.80 -8.25
N ALA A 25 13.53 -3.66 -6.98
CA ALA A 25 13.43 -4.75 -6.02
C ALA A 25 12.10 -5.52 -6.09
N LEU A 26 11.12 -5.00 -6.85
CA LEU A 26 9.85 -5.69 -7.08
C LEU A 26 10.02 -6.79 -8.13
N ASP A 27 9.21 -7.84 -8.02
CA ASP A 27 9.04 -8.83 -9.08
C ASP A 27 8.62 -8.16 -10.38
N GLU A 28 9.10 -8.67 -11.51
CA GLU A 28 8.93 -8.02 -12.83
C GLU A 28 7.46 -7.69 -13.15
N ALA A 29 6.54 -8.64 -12.94
CA ALA A 29 5.11 -8.42 -13.18
C ALA A 29 4.50 -7.34 -12.27
N VAL A 30 4.94 -7.28 -11.00
CA VAL A 30 4.47 -6.27 -10.03
C VAL A 30 5.06 -4.91 -10.37
N ARG A 31 6.35 -4.86 -10.72
CA ARG A 31 7.04 -3.65 -11.16
C ARG A 31 6.37 -3.03 -12.37
N ASP A 32 6.08 -3.83 -13.39
CA ASP A 32 5.50 -3.33 -14.64
C ASP A 32 4.07 -2.81 -14.40
N SER A 33 3.28 -3.53 -13.60
CA SER A 33 1.95 -3.08 -13.17
C SER A 33 2.04 -1.79 -12.34
N PHE A 34 3.01 -1.69 -11.43
CA PHE A 34 3.24 -0.51 -10.61
C PHE A 34 3.59 0.71 -11.48
N LEU A 35 4.48 0.55 -12.46
CA LEU A 35 4.87 1.64 -13.36
C LEU A 35 3.71 2.11 -14.24
N ASP A 36 2.87 1.20 -14.73
CA ASP A 36 1.64 1.55 -15.46
C ASP A 36 0.69 2.37 -14.58
N LEU A 37 0.40 1.88 -13.36
CA LEU A 37 -0.47 2.58 -12.41
C LEU A 37 0.09 3.95 -12.00
N ALA A 38 1.39 4.05 -11.73
CA ALA A 38 2.06 5.31 -11.41
C ALA A 38 2.05 6.32 -12.58
N GLY A 39 1.91 5.82 -13.82
CA GLY A 39 1.77 6.62 -15.04
C GLY A 39 0.34 7.09 -15.33
N GLN A 40 -0.69 6.60 -14.62
CA GLN A 40 -2.09 6.95 -14.89
C GLN A 40 -2.38 8.45 -14.68
N PRO A 41 -3.29 9.07 -15.46
CA PRO A 41 -3.50 10.52 -15.40
C PRO A 41 -4.18 11.00 -14.11
N SER A 42 -4.92 10.13 -13.42
CA SER A 42 -5.68 10.46 -12.21
C SER A 42 -4.83 10.26 -10.95
N PRO A 43 -4.46 11.32 -10.21
CA PRO A 43 -3.63 11.18 -9.01
C PRO A 43 -4.32 10.36 -7.91
N VAL A 44 -5.66 10.41 -7.84
CA VAL A 44 -6.44 9.61 -6.90
C VAL A 44 -6.33 8.12 -7.25
N ASP A 45 -6.46 7.77 -8.53
CA ASP A 45 -6.26 6.39 -8.98
C ASP A 45 -4.83 5.92 -8.73
N GLN A 46 -3.82 6.77 -8.96
CA GLN A 46 -2.43 6.44 -8.65
C GLN A 46 -2.29 6.04 -7.17
N VAL A 47 -2.78 6.88 -6.24
CA VAL A 47 -2.69 6.62 -4.80
C VAL A 47 -3.35 5.30 -4.42
N VAL A 48 -4.62 5.13 -4.81
CA VAL A 48 -5.41 3.95 -4.39
C VAL A 48 -4.88 2.68 -5.04
N LYS A 49 -4.72 2.67 -6.36
CA LYS A 49 -4.38 1.44 -7.08
C LYS A 49 -2.95 0.99 -6.79
N VAL A 50 -2.01 1.92 -6.62
CA VAL A 50 -0.65 1.58 -6.18
C VAL A 50 -0.67 0.98 -4.77
N ALA A 51 -1.41 1.57 -3.83
CA ALA A 51 -1.53 1.02 -2.48
C ALA A 51 -2.09 -0.41 -2.50
N GLU A 52 -3.16 -0.64 -3.26
CA GLU A 52 -3.79 -1.95 -3.40
C GLU A 52 -2.90 -2.98 -4.11
N LEU A 53 -2.23 -2.59 -5.20
CA LEU A 53 -1.30 -3.46 -5.92
C LEU A 53 -0.15 -3.93 -5.03
N LEU A 54 0.50 -2.97 -4.38
CA LEU A 54 1.66 -3.27 -3.53
C LEU A 54 1.21 -4.03 -2.28
N TYR A 55 0.05 -3.71 -1.69
CA TYR A 55 -0.51 -4.48 -0.58
C TYR A 55 -0.77 -5.94 -0.95
N ALA A 56 -1.33 -6.20 -2.14
CA ALA A 56 -1.54 -7.56 -2.64
C ALA A 56 -0.23 -8.37 -2.77
N ASN A 57 0.91 -7.68 -2.85
CA ASN A 57 2.25 -8.25 -2.98
C ASN A 57 3.14 -7.89 -1.76
N ALA A 58 2.55 -7.60 -0.60
CA ALA A 58 3.27 -7.07 0.57
C ALA A 58 4.43 -7.96 1.06
N ALA A 59 4.34 -9.27 0.83
CA ALA A 59 5.37 -10.23 1.19
C ALA A 59 6.70 -10.01 0.46
N SER A 60 6.68 -9.47 -0.78
CA SER A 60 7.88 -9.19 -1.57
C SER A 60 8.43 -7.77 -1.36
N LEU A 61 7.73 -6.93 -0.60
CA LEU A 61 8.15 -5.55 -0.38
C LEU A 61 9.26 -5.42 0.66
N THR A 62 10.12 -4.43 0.46
CA THR A 62 11.00 -3.91 1.51
C THR A 62 10.19 -3.12 2.54
N ASP A 63 10.82 -2.78 3.66
CA ASP A 63 10.19 -1.98 4.71
C ASP A 63 9.73 -0.61 4.19
N GLU A 64 10.50 0.02 3.28
CA GLU A 64 10.13 1.27 2.63
C GLU A 64 8.89 1.11 1.73
N GLY A 65 8.76 -0.03 1.05
CA GLY A 65 7.58 -0.34 0.25
C GLY A 65 6.32 -0.48 1.11
N ARG A 66 6.46 -1.16 2.25
CA ARG A 66 5.37 -1.32 3.23
C ARG A 66 4.99 0.01 3.89
N ASP A 67 5.98 0.85 4.21
CA ASP A 67 5.77 2.21 4.72
C ASP A 67 5.00 3.06 3.69
N LEU A 68 5.35 2.97 2.40
CA LEU A 68 4.62 3.66 1.32
C LEU A 68 3.17 3.17 1.23
N VAL A 69 2.95 1.85 1.21
CA VAL A 69 1.60 1.25 1.15
C VAL A 69 0.74 1.75 2.29
N GLY A 70 1.23 1.66 3.53
CA GLY A 70 0.47 2.11 4.69
C GLY A 70 0.15 3.61 4.64
N SER A 71 1.10 4.42 4.19
CA SER A 71 0.93 5.87 4.05
C SER A 71 -0.13 6.23 3.00
N LEU A 72 -0.07 5.60 1.81
CA LEU A 72 -1.05 5.82 0.74
C LEU A 72 -2.44 5.33 1.13
N ALA A 73 -2.53 4.16 1.77
CA ALA A 73 -3.79 3.56 2.18
C ALA A 73 -4.50 4.39 3.27
N SER A 74 -3.77 4.86 4.28
CA SER A 74 -4.30 5.78 5.28
C SER A 74 -4.77 7.08 4.64
N TYR A 75 -3.95 7.69 3.78
CA TYR A 75 -4.31 8.94 3.10
C TYR A 75 -5.56 8.80 2.23
N ALA A 76 -5.69 7.70 1.47
CA ALA A 76 -6.89 7.43 0.70
C ALA A 76 -8.14 7.19 1.57
N SER A 77 -7.97 6.55 2.73
CA SER A 77 -9.04 6.34 3.70
C SER A 77 -9.53 7.66 4.30
N GLU A 78 -8.63 8.55 4.70
CA GLU A 78 -8.94 9.87 5.24
C GLU A 78 -9.69 10.76 4.23
N ASN A 79 -9.43 10.55 2.93
CA ASN A 79 -10.07 11.29 1.84
C ASN A 79 -11.29 10.56 1.21
N PHE A 80 -11.74 9.44 1.77
CA PHE A 80 -12.93 8.70 1.32
C PHE A 80 -12.87 8.18 -0.13
N TRP A 81 -11.67 7.89 -0.63
CA TRP A 81 -11.47 7.51 -2.02
C TRP A 81 -11.65 6.02 -2.27
N HIS A 82 -12.36 5.67 -3.34
CA HIS A 82 -12.54 4.29 -3.83
C HIS A 82 -12.97 3.27 -2.74
N GLY A 83 -13.66 3.73 -1.69
CA GLY A 83 -14.13 2.87 -0.60
C GLY A 83 -13.06 2.52 0.44
N MET A 84 -11.91 3.19 0.48
CA MET A 84 -10.84 2.90 1.44
C MET A 84 -11.25 3.11 2.91
N GLN A 85 -12.24 3.95 3.18
CA GLN A 85 -12.84 4.13 4.49
C GLN A 85 -13.82 3.01 4.88
N VAL A 86 -14.36 2.27 3.91
CA VAL A 86 -15.40 1.27 4.13
C VAL A 86 -14.80 0.15 4.96
N ASP A 87 -15.43 -0.15 6.10
CA ASP A 87 -14.94 -1.08 7.12
C ASP A 87 -13.51 -0.77 7.58
N GLY A 88 -13.06 0.48 7.47
CA GLY A 88 -11.70 0.91 7.79
C GLY A 88 -10.61 0.22 6.97
N ARG A 89 -10.88 -0.18 5.72
CA ARG A 89 -9.94 -0.93 4.86
C ARG A 89 -8.55 -0.29 4.82
N GLY A 90 -8.43 0.99 4.49
CA GLY A 90 -7.14 1.67 4.34
C GLY A 90 -6.35 1.72 5.65
N ASN A 91 -7.02 1.99 6.76
CA ASN A 91 -6.40 1.97 8.09
C ASN A 91 -5.95 0.55 8.47
N ARG A 92 -6.73 -0.48 8.14
CA ARG A 92 -6.34 -1.88 8.39
C ARG A 92 -5.16 -2.31 7.51
N ILE A 93 -5.10 -1.89 6.24
CA ILE A 93 -3.92 -2.07 5.39
C ILE A 93 -2.70 -1.41 6.04
N ALA A 94 -2.82 -0.17 6.52
CA ALA A 94 -1.71 0.52 7.16
C ALA A 94 -1.22 -0.20 8.43
N LEU A 95 -2.12 -0.68 9.29
CA LEU A 95 -1.77 -1.45 10.48
C LEU A 95 -1.12 -2.80 10.12
N ALA A 96 -1.60 -3.48 9.08
CA ALA A 96 -1.00 -4.72 8.58
C ALA A 96 0.45 -4.50 8.13
N MET A 97 0.73 -3.41 7.39
CA MET A 97 2.09 -3.07 6.94
C MET A 97 3.02 -2.75 8.11
N ARG A 98 2.55 -1.98 9.10
CA ARG A 98 3.34 -1.67 10.32
C ARG A 98 3.69 -2.93 11.09
N ARG A 99 2.72 -3.85 11.22
CA ARG A 99 2.96 -5.17 11.85
C ARG A 99 3.98 -5.99 11.06
N GLN A 100 3.93 -5.98 9.72
CA GLN A 100 4.91 -6.67 8.87
C GLN A 100 6.31 -6.03 8.94
N ASN A 101 6.41 -4.72 9.16
CA ASN A 101 7.68 -4.02 9.43
C ASN A 101 8.24 -4.30 10.84
N GLY A 102 7.58 -5.13 11.64
CA GLY A 102 8.02 -5.47 12.99
C GLY A 102 7.91 -4.30 13.97
N GLU A 103 7.06 -3.30 13.68
CA GLU A 103 6.80 -2.24 14.65
C GLU A 103 6.17 -2.82 15.93
N THR A 104 6.41 -2.17 17.05
CA THR A 104 5.74 -2.49 18.31
C THR A 104 4.45 -1.66 18.41
N PRO A 105 3.32 -2.24 18.81
CA PRO A 105 2.11 -1.45 19.05
C PRO A 105 2.33 -0.43 20.19
N PRO A 106 1.57 0.68 20.21
CA PRO A 106 1.59 1.63 21.32
C PRO A 106 1.37 0.94 22.67
N GLU A 107 1.98 1.49 23.73
CA GLU A 107 1.84 0.96 25.09
C GLU A 107 0.35 0.83 25.48
N GLY A 108 -0.01 -0.34 26.02
CA GLY A 108 -1.40 -0.65 26.40
C GLY A 108 -2.32 -1.07 25.25
N SER A 109 -1.80 -1.27 24.03
CA SER A 109 -2.56 -1.74 22.87
C SER A 109 -1.93 -2.98 22.21
N SER A 110 -2.67 -3.58 21.28
CA SER A 110 -2.17 -4.65 20.41
C SER A 110 -2.51 -4.31 18.96
N PHE A 111 -1.68 -4.75 18.03
CA PHE A 111 -2.09 -4.71 16.63
C PHE A 111 -3.28 -5.65 16.40
N PRO A 112 -4.17 -5.33 15.45
CA PRO A 112 -5.23 -6.23 15.04
C PRO A 112 -4.67 -7.60 14.64
N ASP A 113 -5.50 -8.63 14.80
CA ASP A 113 -5.17 -9.99 14.38
C ASP A 113 -4.93 -10.03 12.85
N PRO A 114 -3.82 -10.62 12.36
CA PRO A 114 -3.60 -10.84 10.93
C PRO A 114 -4.77 -11.50 10.19
N GLU A 115 -5.56 -12.35 10.85
CA GLU A 115 -6.74 -12.98 10.24
C GLU A 115 -7.86 -11.98 9.92
N THR A 116 -7.81 -10.78 10.52
CA THR A 116 -8.78 -9.70 10.30
C THR A 116 -8.33 -8.66 9.26
N ASP A 117 -7.14 -8.87 8.69
CA ASP A 117 -6.63 -8.04 7.62
C ASP A 117 -7.55 -8.11 6.40
N PRO A 118 -7.72 -6.99 5.67
CA PRO A 118 -8.50 -7.00 4.45
C PRO A 118 -7.88 -7.92 3.40
N ALA A 119 -8.68 -8.77 2.76
CA ALA A 119 -8.17 -9.54 1.62
C ALA A 119 -7.68 -8.59 0.50
N PRO A 120 -6.59 -8.94 -0.21
CA PRO A 120 -6.20 -8.28 -1.44
C PRO A 120 -7.34 -8.23 -2.45
N LEU A 121 -7.44 -7.15 -3.22
CA LEU A 121 -8.43 -7.11 -4.30
C LEU A 121 -8.07 -8.14 -5.37
N PRO A 122 -9.03 -8.93 -5.89
CA PRO A 122 -8.76 -9.98 -6.88
C PRO A 122 -8.03 -9.47 -8.13
N ALA A 123 -8.24 -8.21 -8.51
CA ALA A 123 -7.58 -7.59 -9.66
C ALA A 123 -6.06 -7.44 -9.52
N TYR A 124 -5.53 -7.52 -8.28
CA TYR A 124 -4.12 -7.33 -7.97
C TYR A 124 -3.48 -8.52 -7.25
N ALA A 125 -4.27 -9.55 -6.94
CA ALA A 125 -3.76 -10.74 -6.31
C ALA A 125 -2.65 -11.37 -7.19
N PRO A 126 -1.54 -11.85 -6.60
CA PRO A 126 -0.52 -12.54 -7.36
C PRO A 126 -1.16 -13.72 -8.09
N ALA A 127 -0.75 -13.93 -9.34
CA ALA A 127 -1.21 -15.09 -10.11
C ALA A 127 -0.93 -16.35 -9.27
N SER A 128 -1.98 -17.11 -8.93
CA SER A 128 -1.79 -18.37 -8.22
C SER A 128 -0.81 -19.22 -9.03
N PRO A 129 0.24 -19.78 -8.41
CA PRO A 129 1.10 -20.72 -9.12
C PRO A 129 0.19 -21.84 -9.62
N GLU A 130 0.11 -22.01 -10.94
CA GLU A 130 -0.55 -23.18 -11.53
C GLU A 130 0.08 -24.42 -10.90
N ALA A 131 -0.78 -25.27 -10.33
CA ALA A 131 -0.38 -26.50 -9.65
C ALA A 131 0.13 -27.56 -10.63
#